data_AF-A0A5E4KD66-F1
#
_entry.id   AF-A0A5E4KD66-F1
#
_cell.length_a   1.000
_cell.length_b   1.000
_cell.length_c   1.000
_cell.angle_alpha   90.00
_cell.angle_beta   90.00
_cell.angle_gamma   90.00
#
_symmetry.space_group_name_H-M   'P 1'
#
loop_
_entity.id
_entity.type
_entity.pdbx_description
1 polymer ?
#
loop_
_entity_poly.entity_id
_entity_poly.type
_entity_poly.pdbx_seq_one_letter_code
_entity_poly.pdbx_strand_id
1 'polypeptide(L)'
;MKKAITIFVGFIHDFSAGCWAATVLAIYWLHNLQSGSTELAQALAPIERNFFYLGIACVGIVLLTGMGRTFTYIENVYGEDAEKLRKKMLIIKHILLFGIFGAGSYWQYTMVFG
;
A
#
# COMPACT_ATOMS: atom_id res chain seq x y z
N MET A 1 13.08 -17.75 17.20
CA MET A 1 13.25 -17.24 15.81
C MET A 1 11.94 -16.99 15.07
N LYS A 2 11.00 -17.95 14.96
CA LYS A 2 9.74 -17.77 14.20
C LYS A 2 8.93 -16.51 14.57
N LYS A 3 8.76 -16.21 15.86
CA LYS A 3 8.02 -15.01 16.33
C LYS A 3 8.69 -13.68 15.91
N ALA A 4 10.02 -13.59 15.99
CA ALA A 4 10.74 -12.37 15.63
C ALA A 4 10.61 -12.06 14.13
N ILE A 5 10.66 -13.09 13.28
CA ILE A 5 10.44 -12.97 11.84
C ILE A 5 9.01 -12.51 11.55
N THR A 6 8.00 -13.06 12.23
CA THR A 6 6.60 -12.62 12.08
C THR A 6 6.40 -11.15 12.46
N ILE A 7 7.04 -10.69 13.55
CA ILE A 7 6.99 -9.28 13.96
C ILE A 7 7.66 -8.40 12.90
N PHE A 8 8.85 -8.80 12.43
CA PHE A 8 9.60 -8.03 11.43
C PHE A 8 8.86 -7.94 10.09
N VAL A 9 8.33 -9.05 9.57
CA VAL A 9 7.47 -9.04 8.36
C VAL A 9 6.28 -8.13 8.55
N GLY A 10 5.72 -8.11 9.76
CA GLY A 10 4.64 -7.20 10.11
C GLY A 10 5.02 -5.74 10.08
N PHE A 11 6.18 -5.40 10.63
CA PHE A 11 6.74 -4.06 10.56
C PHE A 11 6.96 -3.64 9.11
N ILE A 12 7.57 -4.48 8.28
CA ILE A 12 7.80 -4.19 6.86
C ILE A 12 6.48 -3.97 6.12
N HIS A 13 5.48 -4.81 6.35
CA HIS A 13 4.13 -4.65 5.78
C HIS A 13 3.54 -3.27 6.10
N ASP A 14 3.50 -2.91 7.38
CA ASP A 14 2.86 -1.68 7.84
C ASP A 14 3.68 -0.44 7.43
N PHE A 15 5.01 -0.53 7.45
CA PHE A 15 5.92 0.49 6.96
C PHE A 15 5.74 0.73 5.45
N SER A 16 5.69 -0.32 4.64
CA SER A 16 5.47 -0.20 3.19
C SER A 16 4.11 0.40 2.86
N ALA A 17 3.06 0.09 3.62
CA ALA A 17 1.77 0.76 3.47
C ALA A 17 1.86 2.26 3.74
N GLY A 18 2.60 2.67 4.78
CA GLY A 18 2.88 4.07 5.08
C GLY A 18 3.71 4.77 3.99
N CYS A 19 4.74 4.11 3.48
CA CYS A 19 5.54 4.62 2.36
C CYS A 19 4.70 4.82 1.10
N TRP A 20 3.83 3.86 0.76
CA TRP A 20 2.89 4.02 -0.34
C TRP A 20 2.02 5.27 -0.16
N ALA A 21 1.40 5.46 1.01
CA ALA A 21 0.60 6.66 1.28
C ALA A 21 1.41 7.96 1.16
N ALA A 22 2.67 7.96 1.61
CA ALA A 22 3.57 9.09 1.42
C ALA A 22 3.86 9.38 -0.05
N THR A 23 4.00 8.35 -0.90
CA THR A 23 4.15 8.56 -2.36
C THR A 23 2.90 9.16 -3.00
N VAL A 24 1.70 8.82 -2.51
CA VAL A 24 0.44 9.41 -3.00
C VAL A 24 0.44 10.92 -2.73
N LEU A 25 0.74 11.32 -1.49
CA LEU A 25 0.80 12.73 -1.10
C LEU A 25 1.92 13.49 -1.81
N ALA A 26 3.09 12.86 -1.97
CA ALA A 26 4.21 13.46 -2.68
C ALA A 26 3.85 13.78 -4.14
N ILE A 27 3.26 12.81 -4.86
CA ILE A 27 2.83 13.02 -6.25
C ILE A 27 1.75 14.11 -6.33
N TYR A 28 0.77 14.10 -5.43
CA TYR A 28 -0.27 15.13 -5.40
C TYR A 28 0.32 16.55 -5.26
N TRP A 29 1.27 16.74 -4.34
CA TRP A 29 1.90 18.05 -4.15
C TRP A 29 2.81 18.45 -5.29
N LEU A 30 3.63 17.51 -5.78
CA LEU A 30 4.49 17.77 -6.93
C LEU A 30 3.65 18.20 -8.14
N HIS A 31 2.55 17.48 -8.42
CA HIS A 31 1.73 17.69 -9.61
C HIS A 31 1.08 19.07 -9.58
N ASN A 32 0.58 19.46 -8.41
CA ASN A 32 0.03 20.80 -8.21
C ASN A 32 1.08 21.90 -8.41
N LEU A 33 2.34 21.70 -7.98
CA LEU A 33 3.41 22.67 -8.19
C LEU A 33 3.77 22.84 -9.68
N GLN A 34 3.68 21.78 -10.48
CA GLN A 34 3.97 21.85 -11.92
C GLN A 34 2.97 22.71 -12.69
N SER A 35 1.69 22.69 -12.26
CA SER A 35 0.60 23.39 -12.94
C SER A 35 0.81 24.91 -13.07
N GLY A 36 1.70 25.48 -12.24
CA GLY A 36 2.00 26.91 -12.22
C GLY A 36 3.24 27.36 -13.01
N SER A 37 4.09 26.45 -13.50
CA SER A 37 5.32 26.81 -14.24
C SER A 37 5.82 25.68 -15.14
N THR A 38 5.98 25.98 -16.43
CA THR A 38 6.49 25.03 -17.44
C THR A 38 7.93 24.61 -17.19
N GLU A 39 8.73 25.48 -16.56
CA GLU A 39 10.12 25.18 -16.19
C GLU A 39 10.19 24.16 -15.05
N LEU A 40 9.35 24.32 -14.03
CA LEU A 40 9.24 23.36 -12.93
C LEU A 40 8.70 22.01 -13.41
N ALA A 41 7.76 22.01 -14.35
CA ALA A 41 7.20 20.78 -14.91
C ALA A 41 8.28 19.86 -15.52
N GLN A 42 9.25 20.41 -16.24
CA GLN A 42 10.32 19.60 -16.84
C GLN A 42 11.24 18.95 -15.80
N ALA A 43 11.52 19.66 -14.70
CA ALA A 43 12.36 19.14 -13.62
C ALA A 43 11.63 18.15 -12.71
N LEU A 44 10.33 18.34 -12.48
CA LEU A 44 9.53 17.57 -11.52
C LEU A 44 8.90 16.31 -12.13
N ALA A 45 8.58 16.29 -13.43
CA ALA A 45 7.95 15.13 -14.07
C ALA A 45 8.76 13.81 -13.92
N PRO A 46 10.11 13.78 -14.04
CA PRO A 46 10.88 12.57 -13.75
C PRO A 46 10.81 12.13 -12.29
N ILE A 47 10.73 13.09 -11.36
CA ILE A 47 10.67 12.83 -9.91
C ILE A 47 9.32 12.18 -9.56
N GLU A 48 8.23 12.65 -10.14
CA GLU A 48 6.90 12.04 -9.97
C GLU A 48 6.84 10.60 -10.44
N ARG A 49 7.44 10.30 -11.60
CA ARG A 49 7.54 8.94 -12.12
C ARG A 49 8.30 8.03 -11.15
N ASN A 50 9.38 8.53 -10.55
CA ASN A 50 10.13 7.77 -9.55
C ASN A 50 9.29 7.50 -8.30
N PHE A 51 8.54 8.49 -7.79
CA PHE A 51 7.61 8.27 -6.69
C PHE A 51 6.49 7.29 -7.03
N PHE A 52 5.99 7.31 -8.27
CA PHE A 52 5.00 6.36 -8.73
C PHE A 52 5.53 4.93 -8.69
N TYR A 53 6.69 4.67 -9.29
CA TYR A 53 7.28 3.32 -9.27
C TYR A 53 7.66 2.87 -7.86
N LEU A 54 8.12 3.79 -7.00
CA LEU A 54 8.34 3.50 -5.58
C LEU A 54 7.04 3.11 -4.88
N GLY A 55 5.93 3.81 -5.16
CA GLY A 55 4.60 3.49 -4.68
C GLY A 55 4.16 2.09 -5.11
N ILE A 56 4.31 1.75 -6.39
CA ILE A 56 4.00 0.41 -6.92
C ILE A 56 4.85 -0.67 -6.25
N ALA A 57 6.15 -0.41 -6.03
CA ALA A 57 7.01 -1.34 -5.30
C ALA A 57 6.52 -1.55 -3.85
N CYS A 58 6.07 -0.49 -3.17
CA CYS A 58 5.49 -0.58 -1.83
C CYS A 58 4.21 -1.44 -1.82
N VAL A 59 3.32 -1.27 -2.80
CA VAL A 59 2.13 -2.13 -2.96
C VAL A 59 2.54 -3.59 -3.13
N GLY A 60 3.55 -3.87 -3.96
CA GLY A 60 4.10 -5.21 -4.15
C GLY A 60 4.57 -5.82 -2.82
N ILE A 61 5.31 -5.06 -2.01
CA ILE A 61 5.79 -5.53 -0.68
C ILE A 61 4.62 -5.80 0.26
N VAL A 62 3.61 -4.92 0.31
CA VAL A 62 2.40 -5.10 1.14
C VAL A 62 1.67 -6.39 0.76
N LEU A 63 1.51 -6.67 -0.54
CA LEU A 63 0.86 -7.91 -0.99
C LEU A 63 1.67 -9.16 -0.61
N LEU A 64 2.99 -9.15 -0.87
CA LEU A 64 3.87 -10.28 -0.56
C LEU A 64 3.91 -10.58 0.95
N THR A 65 4.04 -9.54 1.77
CA THR A 65 4.09 -9.68 3.24
C THR A 65 2.72 -9.95 3.85
N GLY A 66 1.64 -9.49 3.22
CA GLY A 66 0.26 -9.74 3.62
C GLY A 66 -0.15 -11.20 3.38
N MET A 67 0.22 -11.80 2.25
CA MET A 67 -0.03 -13.22 1.96
C MET A 67 0.58 -14.14 3.02
N GLY A 68 1.79 -13.84 3.49
CA GLY A 68 2.44 -14.63 4.54
C GLY A 68 1.67 -14.69 5.86
N ARG A 69 0.87 -13.65 6.18
CA ARG A 69 0.06 -13.58 7.41
C ARG A 69 -1.22 -14.42 7.34
N THR A 70 -1.76 -14.65 6.14
CA THR A 70 -2.99 -15.43 5.94
C THR A 70 -2.78 -16.92 6.28
N PHE A 71 -1.58 -17.46 6.09
CA PHE A 71 -1.27 -18.87 6.34
C PHE A 71 -0.80 -19.19 7.77
N THR A 72 -0.51 -18.19 8.60
CA THR A 72 0.07 -18.40 9.95
C THR A 72 -0.95 -18.41 11.10
N TYR A 73 -2.22 -18.10 10.84
CA TYR A 73 -3.28 -18.11 11.87
C TYR A 73 -4.09 -19.41 11.80
N ILE A 74 -3.56 -20.49 12.38
CA ILE A 74 -4.18 -21.84 12.38
C ILE A 74 -4.69 -22.26 13.78
N GLU A 75 -4.54 -21.44 14.82
CA GLU A 75 -4.97 -21.85 16.17
C GLU A 75 -6.38 -21.32 16.54
N ASN A 76 -7.30 -22.27 16.73
CA ASN A 76 -8.71 -22.11 17.12
C ASN A 76 -8.88 -21.65 18.58
N VAL A 77 -8.33 -20.49 18.92
CA VAL A 77 -8.31 -20.02 20.32
C VAL A 77 -9.67 -19.47 20.80
N TYR A 78 -10.59 -19.11 19.90
CA TYR A 78 -11.80 -18.33 20.25
C TYR A 78 -13.17 -19.01 19.96
N GLY A 79 -13.20 -20.26 19.50
CA GLY A 79 -14.43 -20.99 19.16
C GLY A 79 -14.93 -20.75 17.72
N GLU A 80 -15.75 -21.68 17.18
CA GLU A 80 -16.12 -21.72 15.74
C GLU A 80 -16.84 -20.46 15.24
N ASP A 81 -17.72 -19.86 16.05
CA ASP A 81 -18.48 -18.67 15.64
C ASP A 81 -17.61 -17.41 15.58
N ALA A 82 -16.64 -17.28 16.49
CA ALA A 82 -15.66 -16.21 16.47
C ALA A 82 -14.72 -16.35 15.25
N GLU A 83 -14.39 -17.58 14.85
CA GLU A 83 -13.57 -17.84 13.66
C GLU A 83 -14.32 -17.48 12.37
N LYS A 84 -15.61 -17.82 12.25
CA LYS A 84 -16.46 -17.41 11.11
C LYS A 84 -16.54 -15.89 10.98
N LEU A 85 -16.81 -15.19 12.08
CA LEU A 85 -16.85 -13.73 12.10
C LEU A 85 -15.49 -13.13 11.69
N ARG A 86 -14.39 -13.68 12.23
CA ARG A 86 -13.04 -13.23 11.92
C ARG A 86 -12.69 -13.40 10.44
N LYS A 87 -13.01 -14.54 9.83
CA LYS A 87 -12.81 -14.78 8.39
C LYS A 87 -13.59 -13.77 7.55
N LYS A 88 -14.86 -13.51 7.89
CA LYS A 88 -15.69 -12.50 7.21
C LYS A 88 -15.06 -11.11 7.30
N MET A 89 -14.63 -10.70 8.50
CA MET A 89 -13.97 -9.41 8.70
C MET A 89 -12.63 -9.29 7.97
N LEU A 90 -11.85 -10.39 7.90
CA LEU A 90 -10.61 -10.43 7.12
C LEU A 90 -10.89 -10.22 5.63
N ILE A 91 -11.90 -10.88 5.07
CA ILE A 91 -12.29 -10.71 3.66
C ILE A 91 -12.69 -9.25 3.39
N ILE A 92 -13.57 -8.69 4.23
CA ILE A 92 -14.02 -7.29 4.11
C ILE A 92 -12.80 -6.36 4.15
N LYS A 93 -11.88 -6.55 5.10
CA LYS A 93 -10.65 -5.76 5.20
C LYS A 93 -9.83 -5.81 3.91
N HIS A 94 -9.63 -6.99 3.32
CA HIS A 94 -8.84 -7.11 2.10
C HIS A 94 -9.52 -6.45 0.90
N ILE A 95 -10.85 -6.58 0.77
CA ILE A 95 -11.60 -5.88 -0.29
C ILE A 95 -11.44 -4.37 -0.16
N LEU A 96 -11.61 -3.85 1.06
CA LEU A 96 -11.50 -2.42 1.35
C LEU A 96 -10.08 -1.90 1.06
N LEU A 97 -9.05 -2.63 1.52
CA LEU A 97 -7.66 -2.28 1.27
C LEU A 97 -7.32 -2.37 -0.22
N PHE A 98 -7.74 -3.41 -0.92
CA PHE A 98 -7.50 -3.54 -2.35
C PHE A 98 -8.15 -2.38 -3.13
N GLY A 99 -9.35 -1.97 -2.73
CA GLY A 99 -10.02 -0.79 -3.26
C GLY A 99 -9.22 0.50 -3.02
N ILE A 100 -8.75 0.73 -1.79
CA ILE A 100 -7.97 1.93 -1.44
C ILE A 100 -6.63 1.97 -2.18
N PHE A 101 -5.87 0.87 -2.16
CA PHE A 101 -4.58 0.78 -2.84
C PHE A 101 -4.74 0.90 -4.35
N GLY A 102 -5.75 0.22 -4.92
CA GLY A 102 -6.04 0.28 -6.35
C GLY A 102 -6.47 1.67 -6.81
N ALA A 103 -7.45 2.28 -6.13
CA ALA A 103 -7.92 3.62 -6.46
C ALA A 103 -6.83 4.68 -6.27
N GLY A 104 -6.05 4.61 -5.18
CA GLY A 104 -4.96 5.54 -4.93
C GLY A 104 -3.83 5.40 -5.96
N SER A 105 -3.45 4.17 -6.32
CA SER A 105 -2.42 3.94 -7.34
C SER A 105 -2.90 4.35 -8.74
N TYR A 106 -4.18 4.13 -9.06
CA TYR A 106 -4.78 4.61 -10.29
C TYR A 106 -4.81 6.15 -10.34
N TRP A 107 -5.14 6.80 -9.23
CA TRP A 107 -5.11 8.25 -9.14
C TRP A 107 -3.70 8.82 -9.34
N GLN A 108 -2.69 8.22 -8.70
CA GLN A 108 -1.29 8.57 -8.97
C GLN A 108 -0.93 8.40 -10.45
N TYR A 109 -1.36 7.30 -11.08
CA TYR A 109 -1.13 7.06 -12.51
C TYR A 109 -1.72 8.18 -13.37
N THR A 110 -2.94 8.63 -13.09
CA THR A 110 -3.58 9.73 -13.85
C THR A 110 -2.86 11.06 -13.70
N MET A 111 -2.18 11.32 -12.58
CA MET A 111 -1.39 12.55 -12.39
C MET A 111 -0.03 12.49 -13.10
N VAL A 112 0.59 11.32 -13.11
CA VAL A 112 1.97 11.15 -13.60
C VAL A 112 2.01 10.97 -15.13
N PHE A 113 0.97 10.37 -15.71
CA PHE A 113 0.92 9.98 -17.11
C PHE A 113 -0.31 10.47 -17.89
N GLY A 114 -1.29 11.08 -17.22
CA GLY A 114 -2.45 11.70 -17.87
C GLY A 114 -2.13 13.13 -18.30
#